data_AF-A0A8S0Q073-F1
#
_entry.id   AF-A0A8S0Q073-F1
#
_cell.length_a   1.000
_cell.length_b   1.000
_cell.length_c   1.000
_cell.angle_alpha   90.00
_cell.angle_beta   90.00
_cell.angle_gamma   90.00
#
_symmetry.space_group_name_H-M   'P 1'
#
loop_
_entity.id
_entity.type
_entity.pdbx_description
1 polymer ?
#
loop_
_entity_poly.entity_id
_entity_poly.type
_entity_poly.pdbx_seq_one_letter_code
_entity_poly.pdbx_strand_id
1 'polypeptide(L)'
;MSGLYNPNFSPARAASPQIRNTPDIDSSHYLQELLAEHQKLGPFMQVLPICSRLLNQEIIRVSAMMPNQGFNELDGSRHRSPSPMSSSNLLSNVAGWNGLPQERLSGPPGMTMDWQGAPASPSSFTVKKILRLDIPVDNFPNFNFVGRLLGPRGNSLKRVEATTGCRVYIRGKGSIKDPDKEEKHRGRPGYEHLNEPLHILIEADLPANIVDIRLRQAQEIIEELLKPVDETQDFIKRQQLRELAMLNSSFREDSPGPSGSPSLFNTSGMKRAKTN
;
A
#
# COMPACT_ATOMS: atom_id res chain seq x y z
N MET A 1 67.34 -14.88 -46.52
CA MET A 1 66.27 -15.79 -46.07
C MET A 1 65.62 -15.21 -44.82
N SER A 2 64.28 -15.27 -44.75
CA SER A 2 63.39 -15.27 -43.57
C SER A 2 63.48 -14.12 -42.55
N GLY A 3 62.42 -13.49 -42.06
CA GLY A 3 60.98 -13.78 -42.06
C GLY A 3 60.32 -12.92 -40.97
N LEU A 4 59.03 -12.63 -41.16
CA LEU A 4 58.17 -11.72 -40.38
C LEU A 4 57.68 -12.29 -39.04
N TYR A 5 57.24 -11.38 -38.14
CA TYR A 5 56.03 -11.41 -37.25
C TYR A 5 56.19 -11.21 -35.72
N ASN A 6 55.39 -10.22 -35.25
CA ASN A 6 54.69 -9.99 -33.98
C ASN A 6 55.42 -9.61 -32.67
N PRO A 7 55.10 -8.43 -32.09
CA PRO A 7 55.12 -8.22 -30.65
C PRO A 7 53.74 -8.48 -30.02
N ASN A 8 53.80 -9.16 -28.89
CA ASN A 8 52.77 -9.47 -27.91
C ASN A 8 51.68 -8.39 -27.72
N PHE A 9 50.41 -8.77 -27.91
CA PHE A 9 49.24 -8.04 -27.41
C PHE A 9 48.61 -8.84 -26.25
N SER A 10 48.58 -8.24 -25.07
CA SER A 10 47.70 -8.65 -23.97
C SER A 10 46.35 -7.92 -24.11
N PRO A 11 45.18 -8.58 -24.15
CA PRO A 11 43.90 -7.90 -24.06
C PRO A 11 43.30 -8.13 -22.67
N ALA A 12 43.66 -7.28 -21.71
CA ALA A 12 42.96 -7.18 -20.42
C ALA A 12 42.38 -5.78 -20.26
N ARG A 13 41.44 -5.43 -21.14
CA ARG A 13 40.37 -4.46 -20.90
C ARG A 13 39.15 -4.97 -21.66
N ALA A 14 38.31 -5.75 -20.99
CA ALA A 14 36.97 -6.03 -21.47
C ALA A 14 36.22 -4.70 -21.47
N ALA A 15 36.11 -4.09 -22.65
CA ALA A 15 35.26 -2.93 -22.87
C ALA A 15 33.80 -3.36 -22.68
N SER A 16 33.07 -2.65 -21.81
CA SER A 16 31.60 -2.65 -21.84
C SER A 16 31.13 -2.43 -23.27
N PRO A 17 30.11 -3.16 -23.76
CA PRO A 17 29.55 -2.87 -25.08
C PRO A 17 28.97 -1.45 -25.03
N GLN A 18 29.60 -0.55 -25.78
CA GLN A 18 29.08 0.78 -26.03
C GLN A 18 27.74 0.65 -26.73
N ILE A 19 26.73 1.25 -26.11
CA ILE A 19 25.38 1.48 -26.62
C ILE A 19 25.50 2.13 -28.00
N ARG A 20 25.17 1.38 -29.06
CA ARG A 20 24.89 1.93 -30.38
C ARG A 20 23.38 2.06 -30.49
N ASN A 21 22.89 3.30 -30.42
CA ASN A 21 21.50 3.65 -30.61
C ASN A 21 21.05 3.30 -32.04
N THR A 22 20.22 2.26 -32.18
CA THR A 22 19.26 2.05 -33.28
C THR A 22 17.88 1.86 -32.63
N PRO A 23 16.96 2.85 -32.72
CA PRO A 23 15.74 2.83 -31.93
C PRO A 23 14.63 2.04 -32.66
N ASP A 24 13.82 1.34 -31.87
CA ASP A 24 12.55 0.66 -32.17
C ASP A 24 12.55 -0.79 -32.70
N ILE A 25 13.26 -1.16 -33.75
CA ILE A 25 13.11 -2.53 -34.31
C ILE A 25 13.84 -3.59 -33.44
N ASP A 26 15.05 -3.28 -32.97
CA ASP A 26 15.89 -4.21 -32.23
C ASP A 26 15.35 -4.52 -30.82
N SER A 27 14.69 -3.55 -30.17
CA SER A 27 14.12 -3.72 -28.83
C SER A 27 12.97 -4.74 -28.80
N SER A 28 12.17 -4.79 -29.87
CA SER A 28 11.05 -5.73 -30.00
C SER A 28 11.53 -7.18 -30.18
N HIS A 29 12.54 -7.37 -31.04
CA HIS A 29 13.18 -8.66 -31.26
C HIS A 29 13.90 -9.14 -29.99
N TYR A 30 14.60 -8.23 -29.31
CA TYR A 30 15.28 -8.54 -28.06
C TYR A 30 14.30 -8.97 -26.96
N LEU A 31 13.16 -8.30 -26.81
CA LEU A 31 12.12 -8.72 -25.88
C LEU A 31 11.59 -10.12 -26.20
N GLN A 32 11.41 -10.43 -27.49
CA GLN A 32 10.96 -11.74 -27.94
C GLN A 32 11.95 -12.85 -27.59
N GLU A 33 13.26 -12.60 -27.72
CA GLU A 33 14.31 -13.53 -27.28
C GLU A 33 14.29 -13.74 -25.76
N LEU A 34 14.14 -12.67 -24.98
CA LEU A 34 14.06 -12.77 -23.51
C LEU A 34 12.85 -13.60 -23.06
N LEU A 35 11.70 -13.44 -23.71
CA LEU A 35 10.49 -14.22 -23.43
C LEU A 35 10.66 -15.70 -23.83
N ALA A 36 11.34 -15.98 -24.92
CA ALA A 36 11.66 -17.35 -25.34
C ALA A 36 12.59 -18.05 -24.34
N GLU A 37 13.62 -17.36 -23.85
CA GLU A 37 14.53 -17.87 -22.81
C GLU A 37 13.79 -18.11 -21.48
N HIS A 38 12.79 -17.28 -21.16
CA HIS A 38 11.99 -17.47 -19.94
C HIS A 38 11.21 -18.79 -19.98
N GLN A 39 10.65 -19.15 -21.14
CA GLN A 39 9.97 -20.44 -21.32
C GLN A 39 10.94 -21.63 -21.20
N LYS A 40 12.16 -21.51 -21.76
CA LYS A 40 13.19 -22.55 -21.67
C LYS A 40 13.67 -22.78 -20.23
N LEU A 41 13.71 -21.73 -19.41
CA LEU A 41 14.13 -21.81 -18.02
C LEU A 41 13.04 -22.34 -17.08
N GLY A 42 11.78 -22.43 -17.52
CA GLY A 42 10.65 -22.92 -16.72
C GLY A 42 10.94 -24.22 -15.94
N PRO A 43 11.43 -25.28 -16.59
CA PRO A 43 11.77 -26.55 -15.92
C PRO A 43 12.93 -26.44 -14.91
N PHE A 44 13.77 -25.41 -15.02
CA PHE A 44 14.97 -25.22 -14.21
C PHE A 44 14.83 -24.10 -13.17
N MET A 45 13.63 -23.52 -13.01
CA MET A 45 13.42 -22.38 -12.10
C MET A 45 13.79 -22.68 -10.64
N GLN A 46 13.62 -23.93 -10.19
CA GLN A 46 14.01 -24.32 -8.83
C GLN A 46 15.52 -24.45 -8.64
N VAL A 47 16.26 -24.68 -9.73
CA VAL A 47 17.71 -24.94 -9.71
C VAL A 47 18.52 -23.71 -10.10
N LEU A 48 17.90 -22.76 -10.84
CA LEU A 48 18.49 -21.52 -11.31
C LEU A 48 17.69 -20.26 -10.88
N PRO A 49 17.43 -20.06 -9.58
CA PRO A 49 16.56 -18.98 -9.09
C PRO A 49 17.13 -17.59 -9.39
N ILE A 50 18.46 -17.45 -9.42
CA ILE A 50 19.13 -16.18 -9.71
C ILE A 50 18.96 -15.80 -11.18
N CYS A 51 19.15 -16.76 -12.10
CA CYS A 51 19.01 -16.53 -13.54
C CYS A 51 17.57 -16.14 -13.90
N SER A 52 16.58 -16.84 -13.32
CA SER A 52 15.17 -16.51 -13.51
C SER A 52 14.84 -15.09 -13.02
N ARG A 53 15.40 -14.67 -11.88
CA ARG A 53 15.17 -13.32 -11.34
C ARG A 53 15.78 -12.23 -12.22
N LEU A 54 17.01 -12.42 -12.70
CA LEU A 54 17.69 -11.46 -13.57
C LEU A 54 16.99 -11.33 -14.92
N LEU A 55 16.54 -12.45 -15.49
CA LEU A 55 15.79 -12.46 -16.74
C LEU A 55 14.47 -11.69 -16.62
N ASN A 56 13.72 -11.93 -15.54
CA ASN A 56 12.47 -11.21 -15.27
C ASN A 56 12.68 -9.70 -15.08
N GLN A 57 13.80 -9.29 -14.46
CA GLN A 57 14.15 -7.88 -14.34
C GLN A 57 14.47 -7.23 -15.69
N GLU A 58 15.13 -7.96 -16.60
CA GLU A 58 15.42 -7.48 -17.95
C GLU A 58 14.14 -7.32 -18.78
N ILE A 59 13.24 -8.30 -18.74
CA ILE A 59 11.95 -8.26 -19.45
C ILE A 59 11.14 -7.02 -19.05
N ILE A 60 11.05 -6.72 -17.75
CA ILE A 60 10.34 -5.54 -17.24
C ILE A 60 11.02 -4.24 -17.71
N ARG A 61 12.35 -4.19 -17.69
CA ARG A 61 13.11 -3.02 -18.14
C ARG A 61 12.90 -2.74 -19.62
N VAL A 62 13.03 -3.75 -20.47
CA VAL A 62 12.88 -3.62 -21.93
C VAL A 62 11.44 -3.28 -22.29
N SER A 63 10.47 -3.93 -21.65
CA SER A 63 9.04 -3.64 -21.86
C SER A 63 8.68 -2.20 -21.48
N ALA A 64 9.32 -1.64 -20.44
CA ALA A 64 9.12 -0.25 -20.03
C ALA A 64 9.80 0.78 -20.94
N MET A 65 10.77 0.35 -21.76
CA MET A 65 11.50 1.20 -22.70
C MET A 65 10.88 1.25 -24.10
N MET A 66 9.84 0.45 -24.37
CA MET A 66 9.09 0.51 -25.63
C MET A 66 7.98 1.57 -25.54
N PRO A 67 8.08 2.71 -26.27
CA PRO A 67 6.98 3.65 -26.38
C PRO A 67 5.86 3.02 -27.24
N ASN A 68 4.62 3.08 -26.76
CA ASN A 68 3.43 2.79 -27.56
C ASN A 68 3.49 3.60 -28.88
N GLN A 69 3.69 2.94 -30.02
CA GLN A 69 3.33 3.54 -31.31
C GLN A 69 1.77 3.56 -31.39
N GLY A 70 1.21 4.77 -31.50
CA GLY A 70 -0.23 5.13 -31.43
C GLY A 70 -1.11 4.59 -32.57
N PHE A 71 -2.36 5.02 -32.80
CA PHE A 71 -3.16 6.19 -32.43
C PHE A 71 -4.63 5.91 -32.84
N ASN A 72 -5.59 6.58 -32.19
CA ASN A 72 -7.07 6.48 -32.26
C ASN A 72 -7.75 6.33 -33.64
N GLU A 73 -8.86 5.57 -33.70
CA GLU A 73 -10.17 6.11 -34.11
C GLU A 73 -11.38 5.21 -33.73
N LEU A 74 -12.46 5.88 -33.30
CA LEU A 74 -13.87 5.45 -33.17
C LEU A 74 -14.34 4.60 -31.96
N ASP A 75 -14.84 5.35 -30.98
CA ASP A 75 -16.14 5.23 -30.28
C ASP A 75 -16.53 3.95 -29.52
N GLY A 76 -17.07 4.14 -28.31
CA GLY A 76 -17.83 3.10 -27.61
C GLY A 76 -17.42 2.79 -26.17
N SER A 77 -17.86 3.64 -25.23
CA SER A 77 -18.33 3.24 -23.89
C SER A 77 -17.39 2.58 -22.86
N ARG A 78 -17.29 3.30 -21.73
CA ARG A 78 -17.21 2.84 -20.33
C ARG A 78 -15.86 2.34 -19.81
N HIS A 79 -15.16 3.32 -19.24
CA HIS A 79 -14.26 3.19 -18.09
C HIS A 79 -14.63 2.08 -17.11
N ARG A 80 -13.70 1.15 -16.85
CA ARG A 80 -13.36 0.77 -15.48
C ARG A 80 -11.93 0.23 -15.40
N SER A 81 -11.13 0.93 -14.61
CA SER A 81 -9.78 0.58 -14.17
C SER A 81 -9.70 -0.82 -13.53
N PRO A 82 -8.49 -1.33 -13.31
CA PRO A 82 -8.20 -1.81 -11.97
C PRO A 82 -6.88 -1.28 -11.43
N SER A 83 -6.98 -0.57 -10.31
CA SER A 83 -5.92 -0.49 -9.31
C SER A 83 -5.52 -1.89 -8.84
N PRO A 84 -4.28 -2.06 -8.35
CA PRO A 84 -3.80 -3.32 -7.82
C PRO A 84 -4.25 -3.48 -6.36
N MET A 85 -4.83 -4.62 -6.01
CA MET A 85 -4.78 -5.11 -4.64
C MET A 85 -4.58 -6.62 -4.60
N SER A 86 -3.61 -6.96 -3.77
CA SER A 86 -3.34 -8.22 -3.09
C SER A 86 -4.61 -9.01 -2.72
N SER A 87 -4.56 -10.31 -2.95
CA SER A 87 -5.23 -11.29 -2.09
C SER A 87 -4.42 -12.58 -2.03
N SER A 88 -3.77 -12.77 -0.88
CA SER A 88 -3.52 -14.10 -0.34
C SER A 88 -4.85 -14.64 0.16
N ASN A 89 -5.33 -15.76 -0.39
CA ASN A 89 -6.00 -16.83 0.36
C ASN A 89 -6.30 -18.04 -0.55
N LEU A 90 -5.67 -19.16 -0.18
CA LEU A 90 -6.28 -20.48 0.04
C LEU A 90 -6.97 -21.17 -1.14
N LEU A 91 -6.19 -22.01 -1.83
CA LEU A 91 -6.67 -23.31 -2.29
C LEU A 91 -5.93 -24.39 -1.48
N SER A 92 -6.69 -25.04 -0.62
CA SER A 92 -6.38 -26.29 0.03
C SER A 92 -6.01 -27.35 -1.01
N ASN A 93 -4.83 -27.94 -0.88
CA ASN A 93 -4.60 -29.34 -1.23
C ASN A 93 -3.27 -29.78 -0.60
N VAL A 94 -3.36 -30.30 0.63
CA VAL A 94 -2.34 -31.24 1.09
C VAL A 94 -3.05 -32.34 1.89
N ALA A 95 -3.03 -33.53 1.30
CA ALA A 95 -3.33 -34.77 1.98
C ALA A 95 -2.33 -34.92 3.15
N GLY A 96 -2.89 -35.23 4.32
CA GLY A 96 -2.15 -35.29 5.57
C GLY A 96 -1.10 -36.38 5.59
N TRP A 97 0.04 -36.05 6.19
CA TRP A 97 1.03 -37.00 6.67
C TRP A 97 0.94 -37.03 8.21
N ASN A 98 0.47 -38.16 8.73
CA ASN A 98 0.63 -38.53 10.14
C ASN A 98 1.73 -39.61 10.22
N GLY A 99 2.66 -39.45 11.18
CA GLY A 99 3.18 -40.58 11.98
C GLY A 99 4.65 -41.00 11.85
N LEU A 100 5.47 -40.54 12.82
CA LEU A 100 6.43 -41.34 13.65
C LEU A 100 7.70 -41.98 13.00
N PRO A 101 8.74 -42.36 13.79
CA PRO A 101 9.81 -41.49 14.24
C PRO A 101 11.23 -41.96 13.82
N GLN A 102 12.18 -41.10 14.15
CA GLN A 102 13.63 -41.23 14.13
C GLN A 102 14.18 -42.54 14.73
N GLU A 103 15.02 -43.26 13.96
CA GLU A 103 16.01 -44.23 14.44
C GLU A 103 17.34 -44.00 13.71
N ARG A 104 18.41 -44.24 14.48
CA ARG A 104 19.80 -43.83 14.32
C ARG A 104 20.57 -44.83 13.42
N LEU A 105 21.66 -44.39 12.77
CA LEU A 105 23.04 -44.94 12.89
C LEU A 105 23.88 -44.91 11.59
N SER A 106 25.00 -44.18 11.69
CA SER A 106 26.35 -44.38 11.09
C SER A 106 26.63 -44.35 9.57
N GLY A 107 27.46 -43.37 9.18
CA GLY A 107 28.38 -43.40 8.02
C GLY A 107 29.39 -42.22 8.07
N PRO A 108 30.71 -42.40 7.84
CA PRO A 108 31.74 -41.36 8.03
C PRO A 108 32.19 -40.68 6.71
N PRO A 109 33.22 -39.81 6.75
CA PRO A 109 33.13 -38.35 6.71
C PRO A 109 33.09 -37.80 5.27
N GLY A 110 31.96 -37.22 4.88
CA GLY A 110 31.82 -36.48 3.62
C GLY A 110 31.49 -35.04 3.92
N MET A 111 32.48 -34.16 3.70
CA MET A 111 32.40 -32.70 3.57
C MET A 111 30.99 -32.12 3.80
N THR A 112 30.73 -31.67 5.04
CA THR A 112 29.60 -30.79 5.30
C THR A 112 29.92 -29.46 4.64
N MET A 113 29.38 -29.18 3.45
CA MET A 113 29.14 -27.79 3.07
C MET A 113 28.13 -27.27 4.08
N ASP A 114 28.65 -26.57 5.07
CA ASP A 114 27.92 -25.54 5.77
C ASP A 114 27.44 -24.56 4.70
N TRP A 115 26.20 -24.73 4.25
CA TRP A 115 25.45 -23.64 3.65
C TRP A 115 25.23 -22.60 4.75
N GLN A 116 26.31 -21.88 5.09
CA GLN A 116 26.25 -20.62 5.80
C GLN A 116 25.27 -19.77 5.00
N GLY A 117 24.13 -19.52 5.64
CA GLY A 117 23.00 -18.82 5.05
C GLY A 117 23.52 -17.64 4.26
N ALA A 118 23.14 -17.60 2.98
CA ALA A 118 23.49 -16.49 2.11
C ALA A 118 23.29 -15.17 2.88
N PRO A 119 24.30 -14.28 2.95
CA PRO A 119 24.14 -13.03 3.66
C PRO A 119 22.88 -12.35 3.12
N ALA A 120 21.99 -11.95 4.04
CA ALA A 120 20.74 -11.30 3.71
C ALA A 120 21.02 -10.23 2.64
N SER A 121 20.35 -10.35 1.50
CA SER A 121 20.52 -9.40 0.40
C SER A 121 20.42 -7.98 0.95
N PRO A 122 21.32 -7.05 0.60
CA PRO A 122 21.32 -5.68 1.13
C PRO A 122 20.05 -4.89 0.75
N SER A 123 19.10 -5.47 0.03
CA SER A 123 17.80 -4.89 -0.27
C SER A 123 16.68 -5.24 0.74
N SER A 124 16.96 -6.03 1.79
CA SER A 124 15.91 -6.52 2.71
C SER A 124 15.96 -5.94 4.13
N PHE A 125 16.86 -5.00 4.43
CA PHE A 125 16.86 -4.37 5.75
C PHE A 125 15.74 -3.32 5.85
N THR A 126 14.76 -3.58 6.69
CA THR A 126 13.77 -2.57 7.07
C THR A 126 14.35 -1.70 8.17
N VAL A 127 14.02 -0.41 8.12
CA VAL A 127 14.42 0.57 9.13
C VAL A 127 13.14 1.13 9.72
N LYS A 128 13.09 1.15 11.05
CA LYS A 128 12.01 1.79 11.80
C LYS A 128 12.37 3.25 12.07
N LYS A 129 11.56 4.18 11.54
CA LYS A 129 11.66 5.61 11.82
C LYS A 129 10.38 6.09 12.51
N ILE A 130 10.53 6.99 13.47
CA ILE A 130 9.41 7.58 14.21
C ILE A 130 9.53 9.10 14.10
N LEU A 131 8.44 9.75 13.68
CA LEU A 131 8.29 11.20 13.63
C LEU A 131 7.22 11.62 14.63
N ARG A 132 7.49 12.68 15.40
CA ARG A 132 6.51 13.31 16.29
C ARG A 132 6.06 14.63 15.69
N LEU A 133 4.74 14.85 15.66
CA LEU A 133 4.10 16.11 15.27
C LEU A 133 3.23 16.62 16.42
N ASP A 134 3.52 17.81 16.92
CA ASP A 134 2.72 18.43 17.97
C ASP A 134 1.51 19.17 17.37
N ILE A 135 0.35 19.11 18.06
CA ILE A 135 -0.88 19.76 17.61
C ILE A 135 -1.09 21.05 18.41
N PRO A 136 -1.19 22.23 17.77
CA PRO A 136 -1.36 23.51 18.45
C PRO A 136 -2.81 23.72 18.90
N VAL A 137 -3.27 22.90 19.85
CA VAL A 137 -4.63 22.98 20.41
C VAL A 137 -4.90 24.29 21.14
N ASP A 138 -3.86 24.89 21.73
CA ASP A 138 -3.97 26.15 22.48
C ASP A 138 -4.26 27.35 21.56
N ASN A 139 -3.80 27.31 20.31
CA ASN A 139 -4.02 28.36 19.33
C ASN A 139 -5.44 28.33 18.74
N PHE A 140 -6.07 27.13 18.70
CA PHE A 140 -7.37 26.92 18.06
C PHE A 140 -8.28 26.00 18.90
N PRO A 141 -8.74 26.47 20.08
CA PRO A 141 -9.51 25.64 21.02
C PRO A 141 -10.88 25.19 20.48
N ASN A 142 -11.46 25.93 19.53
CA ASN A 142 -12.76 25.60 18.93
C ASN A 142 -12.65 24.58 17.78
N PHE A 143 -11.43 24.19 17.38
CA PHE A 143 -11.21 23.32 16.24
C PHE A 143 -10.90 21.87 16.65
N ASN A 144 -11.69 20.93 16.14
CA ASN A 144 -11.56 19.51 16.48
C ASN A 144 -10.57 18.79 15.56
N PHE A 145 -9.26 18.95 15.82
CA PHE A 145 -8.19 18.31 15.04
C PHE A 145 -8.32 16.79 14.96
N VAL A 146 -8.53 16.13 16.10
CA VAL A 146 -8.63 14.66 16.20
C VAL A 146 -9.81 14.13 15.38
N GLY A 147 -10.98 14.79 15.48
CA GLY A 147 -12.17 14.41 14.74
C GLY A 147 -11.99 14.52 13.23
N ARG A 148 -11.35 15.61 12.76
CA ARG A 148 -11.04 15.82 11.35
C ARG A 148 -10.01 14.82 10.82
N LEU A 149 -9.00 14.49 11.63
CA LEU A 149 -7.97 13.52 11.28
C LEU A 149 -8.52 12.08 11.17
N LEU A 150 -9.33 11.63 12.15
CA LEU A 150 -9.95 10.30 12.12
C LEU A 150 -11.00 10.19 11.00
N GLY A 151 -11.85 11.21 10.88
CA GLY A 151 -13.02 11.18 10.02
C GLY A 151 -14.04 10.09 10.42
N PRO A 152 -14.99 9.76 9.54
CA PRO A 152 -16.09 8.84 9.86
C PRO A 152 -15.54 7.44 10.17
N ARG A 153 -15.86 6.93 11.37
CA ARG A 153 -15.40 5.61 11.87
C ARG A 153 -13.87 5.39 11.80
N GLY A 154 -13.08 6.47 11.78
CA GLY A 154 -11.62 6.39 11.63
C GLY A 154 -11.15 6.08 10.20
N ASN A 155 -12.04 6.12 9.21
CA ASN A 155 -11.70 5.76 7.82
C ASN A 155 -10.69 6.73 7.20
N SER A 156 -10.71 8.01 7.55
CA SER A 156 -9.79 8.99 6.96
C SER A 156 -8.36 8.67 7.37
N LEU A 157 -8.11 8.47 8.66
CA LEU A 157 -6.80 8.07 9.17
C LEU A 157 -6.35 6.73 8.58
N LYS A 158 -7.25 5.73 8.53
CA LYS A 158 -6.95 4.43 7.92
C LYS A 158 -6.54 4.53 6.45
N ARG A 159 -7.14 5.45 5.68
CA ARG A 159 -6.73 5.70 4.29
C ARG A 159 -5.32 6.27 4.22
N VAL A 160 -4.98 7.23 5.09
CA VAL A 160 -3.62 7.80 5.16
C VAL A 160 -2.59 6.72 5.48
N GLU A 161 -2.87 5.87 6.48
CA GLU A 161 -2.02 4.72 6.84
C GLU A 161 -1.87 3.73 5.68
N ALA A 162 -2.97 3.36 5.02
CA ALA A 162 -2.96 2.43 3.88
C ALA A 162 -2.21 2.99 2.66
N THR A 163 -2.35 4.28 2.36
CA THR A 163 -1.67 4.93 1.24
C THR A 163 -0.18 5.10 1.49
N THR A 164 0.22 5.48 2.71
CA THR A 164 1.61 5.78 3.05
C THR A 164 2.39 4.55 3.48
N GLY A 165 1.72 3.52 4.02
CA GLY A 165 2.36 2.36 4.65
C GLY A 165 2.93 2.67 6.04
N CYS A 166 2.60 3.83 6.61
CA CYS A 166 3.00 4.23 7.96
C CYS A 166 1.89 3.91 8.97
N ARG A 167 2.25 3.76 10.24
CA ARG A 167 1.32 3.67 11.38
C ARG A 167 1.23 5.03 12.06
N VAL A 168 0.03 5.46 12.38
CA VAL A 168 -0.20 6.78 12.98
C VAL A 168 -0.88 6.60 14.34
N TYR A 169 -0.26 7.16 15.37
CA TYR A 169 -0.75 7.11 16.73
C TYR A 169 -1.08 8.51 17.24
N ILE A 170 -2.28 8.70 17.75
CA ILE A 170 -2.68 9.93 18.43
C ILE A 170 -2.47 9.71 19.92
N ARG A 171 -1.64 10.56 20.52
CA ARG A 171 -1.17 10.46 21.92
C ARG A 171 -1.23 11.84 22.55
N GLY A 172 -0.93 11.92 23.85
CA GLY A 172 -1.06 13.17 24.60
C GLY A 172 -2.41 13.36 25.28
N LYS A 173 -2.51 14.47 26.01
CA LYS A 173 -3.69 14.96 26.71
C LYS A 173 -4.81 15.33 25.71
N GLY A 174 -6.02 14.84 25.92
CA GLY A 174 -7.17 15.04 25.02
C GLY A 174 -7.21 14.05 23.84
N SER A 175 -6.36 13.03 23.84
CA SER A 175 -6.42 11.93 22.86
C SER A 175 -7.63 11.02 23.08
N ILE A 176 -8.15 10.98 24.31
CA ILE A 176 -9.35 10.21 24.67
C ILE A 176 -10.55 11.15 24.61
N LYS A 177 -11.63 10.69 23.97
CA LYS A 177 -12.85 11.49 23.79
C LYS A 177 -13.46 11.99 25.11
N ASP A 178 -13.45 11.14 26.14
CA ASP A 178 -14.07 11.42 27.43
C ASP A 178 -12.99 11.84 28.45
N PRO A 179 -12.95 13.11 28.92
CA PRO A 179 -11.90 13.60 29.81
C PRO A 179 -11.91 12.91 31.19
N ASP A 180 -13.09 12.57 31.72
CA ASP A 180 -13.21 11.86 32.99
C ASP A 180 -12.60 10.45 32.94
N LYS A 181 -12.65 9.81 31.77
CA LYS A 181 -11.99 8.51 31.57
C LYS A 181 -10.50 8.69 31.43
N GLU A 182 -10.07 9.72 30.71
CA GLU A 182 -8.66 10.06 30.54
C GLU A 182 -7.96 10.22 31.89
N GLU A 183 -8.54 10.99 32.81
CA GLU A 183 -7.95 11.23 34.12
C GLU A 183 -7.84 9.95 34.97
N LYS A 184 -8.81 9.05 34.87
CA LYS A 184 -8.77 7.73 35.56
C LYS A 184 -7.70 6.78 35.03
N HIS A 185 -7.31 6.94 33.77
CA HIS A 185 -6.26 6.16 33.13
C HIS A 185 -4.87 6.80 33.29
N ARG A 186 -4.82 8.08 33.68
CA ARG A 186 -3.58 8.80 33.92
C ARG A 186 -2.77 8.11 35.03
N GLY A 187 -1.47 7.93 34.78
CA GLY A 187 -0.56 7.26 35.72
C GLY A 187 -0.60 5.73 35.68
N ARG A 188 -1.43 5.11 34.83
CA ARG A 188 -1.36 3.66 34.57
C ARG A 188 -0.23 3.33 33.59
N PRO A 189 0.44 2.17 33.73
CA PRO A 189 1.42 1.72 32.75
C PRO A 189 0.77 1.62 31.36
N GLY A 190 1.43 2.18 30.33
CA GLY A 190 0.91 2.27 28.97
C GLY A 190 0.11 3.54 28.64
N TYR A 191 -0.24 4.36 29.65
CA TYR A 191 -0.95 5.65 29.49
C TYR A 191 -0.09 6.85 29.92
N GLU A 192 1.23 6.68 30.01
CA GLU A 192 2.17 7.73 30.42
C GLU A 192 2.11 8.96 29.51
N HIS A 193 1.82 8.73 28.23
CA HIS A 193 1.65 9.77 27.23
C HIS A 193 0.52 10.76 27.53
N LEU A 194 -0.43 10.46 28.43
CA LEU A 194 -1.50 11.39 28.82
C LEU A 194 -0.98 12.62 29.58
N ASN A 195 0.26 12.59 30.06
CA ASN A 195 0.92 13.75 30.66
C ASN A 195 1.50 14.73 29.63
N GLU A 196 1.69 14.27 28.39
CA GLU A 196 2.26 15.07 27.31
C GLU A 196 1.18 15.89 26.59
N PRO A 197 1.53 17.00 25.93
CA PRO A 197 0.58 17.71 25.07
C PRO A 197 0.07 16.81 23.92
N LEU A 198 -1.09 17.15 23.36
CA LEU A 198 -1.68 16.40 22.24
C LEU A 198 -0.70 16.36 21.05
N HIS A 199 -0.31 15.16 20.64
CA HIS A 199 0.64 14.96 19.55
C HIS A 199 0.35 13.69 18.76
N ILE A 200 0.91 13.61 17.57
CA ILE A 200 0.81 12.48 16.66
C ILE A 200 2.19 11.85 16.51
N LEU A 201 2.27 10.53 16.60
CA LEU A 201 3.45 9.75 16.28
C LEU A 201 3.22 9.00 14.98
N ILE A 202 4.06 9.24 13.98
CA ILE A 202 4.08 8.51 12.72
C ILE A 202 5.25 7.52 12.78
N GLU A 203 4.95 6.24 12.75
CA GLU A 203 5.93 5.16 12.71
C GLU A 203 5.96 4.53 11.32
N ALA A 204 7.14 4.52 10.69
CA ALA A 204 7.37 3.87 9.42
C ALA A 204 8.36 2.72 9.61
N ASP A 205 7.92 1.49 9.37
CA ASP A 205 8.76 0.29 9.33
C ASP A 205 8.81 -0.20 7.89
N LEU A 206 9.78 0.33 7.13
CA LEU A 206 9.88 0.16 5.68
C LEU A 206 11.35 0.02 5.27
N PRO A 207 11.62 -0.51 4.07
CA PRO A 207 12.97 -0.53 3.50
C PRO A 207 13.62 0.86 3.49
N ALA A 208 14.92 0.92 3.82
CA ALA A 208 15.64 2.19 4.02
C ALA A 208 15.64 3.11 2.79
N ASN A 209 15.50 2.55 1.59
CA ASN A 209 15.42 3.31 0.34
C ASN A 209 14.10 4.09 0.18
N ILE A 210 13.01 3.68 0.84
CA ILE A 210 11.70 4.34 0.71
C ILE A 210 11.17 4.95 2.01
N VAL A 211 11.71 4.56 3.17
CA VAL A 211 11.19 4.97 4.48
C VAL A 211 11.10 6.49 4.63
N ASP A 212 12.11 7.23 4.17
CA ASP A 212 12.14 8.69 4.27
C ASP A 212 11.09 9.37 3.38
N ILE A 213 10.88 8.82 2.18
CA ILE A 213 9.88 9.34 1.24
C ILE A 213 8.48 9.11 1.80
N ARG A 214 8.21 7.90 2.31
CA ARG A 214 6.90 7.53 2.89
C ARG A 214 6.60 8.29 4.18
N LEU A 215 7.59 8.45 5.04
CA LEU A 215 7.46 9.22 6.29
C LEU A 215 7.14 10.70 5.99
N ARG A 216 7.85 11.31 5.03
CA ARG A 216 7.59 12.68 4.59
C ARG A 216 6.21 12.85 3.96
N GLN A 217 5.78 11.88 3.13
CA GLN A 217 4.46 11.90 2.52
C GLN A 217 3.35 11.83 3.58
N ALA A 218 3.51 10.97 4.60
CA ALA A 218 2.57 10.89 5.72
C ALA A 218 2.54 12.19 6.53
N GLN A 219 3.70 12.79 6.77
CA GLN A 219 3.82 14.09 7.44
C GLN A 219 3.04 15.17 6.69
N GLU A 220 3.24 15.32 5.38
CA GLU A 220 2.59 16.36 4.58
C GLU A 220 1.06 16.26 4.61
N ILE A 221 0.52 15.04 4.44
CA ILE A 221 -0.93 14.80 4.49
C ILE A 221 -1.49 15.14 5.87
N ILE A 222 -0.79 14.76 6.95
CA ILE A 222 -1.25 15.03 8.31
C ILE A 222 -1.16 16.52 8.62
N GLU A 223 -0.09 17.20 8.23
CA GLU A 223 0.05 18.65 8.39
C GLU A 223 -1.05 19.41 7.64
N GLU A 224 -1.47 18.96 6.46
CA GLU A 224 -2.61 19.54 5.74
C GLU A 224 -3.92 19.34 6.50
N LEU A 225 -4.14 18.18 7.11
CA LEU A 225 -5.32 17.91 7.95
C LEU A 225 -5.32 18.71 9.25
N LEU A 226 -4.14 19.05 9.76
CA LEU A 226 -3.95 19.87 10.96
C LEU A 226 -4.03 21.39 10.68
N LYS A 227 -4.06 21.84 9.43
CA LYS A 227 -4.28 23.26 9.14
C LYS A 227 -5.74 23.63 9.47
N PRO A 228 -5.99 24.58 10.39
CA PRO A 228 -7.32 25.07 10.63
C PRO A 228 -7.80 25.80 9.36
N VAL A 229 -8.95 25.38 8.85
CA VAL A 229 -9.62 26.00 7.70
C VAL A 229 -10.98 26.47 8.18
N ASP A 230 -11.43 27.61 7.67
CA ASP A 230 -12.76 28.11 7.99
C ASP A 230 -13.86 27.12 7.57
N GLU A 231 -14.89 26.97 8.40
CA GLU A 231 -15.88 25.89 8.24
C GLU A 231 -16.59 25.93 6.88
N THR A 232 -16.79 27.14 6.35
CA THR A 232 -17.44 27.38 5.06
C THR A 232 -16.62 26.85 3.88
N GLN A 233 -15.30 26.83 4.02
CA GLN A 233 -14.36 26.38 2.99
C GLN A 233 -13.85 24.96 3.23
N ASP A 234 -14.15 24.35 4.38
CA ASP A 234 -13.69 23.02 4.75
C ASP A 234 -14.35 21.92 3.89
N PHE A 235 -13.73 21.64 2.75
CA PHE A 235 -14.16 20.57 1.84
C PHE A 235 -14.00 19.18 2.47
N ILE A 236 -12.96 18.98 3.29
CA ILE A 236 -12.67 17.70 3.95
C ILE A 236 -13.79 17.37 4.94
N LYS A 237 -14.14 18.31 5.83
CA LYS A 237 -15.24 18.13 6.79
C LYS A 237 -16.57 17.88 6.10
N ARG A 238 -16.89 18.62 5.03
CA ARG A 238 -18.11 18.39 4.22
C ARG A 238 -18.14 16.99 3.61
N GLN A 239 -17.03 16.54 3.05
CA GLN A 239 -16.92 15.20 2.47
C GLN A 239 -17.04 14.10 3.54
N GLN A 240 -16.43 14.29 4.72
CA GLN A 240 -16.54 13.36 5.85
C GLN A 240 -17.97 13.27 6.40
N LEU A 241 -18.67 14.40 6.52
CA LEU A 241 -20.08 14.42 6.95
C LEU A 241 -21.00 13.74 5.94
N ARG A 242 -20.74 13.94 4.64
CA ARG A 242 -21.44 13.21 3.56
C ARG A 242 -21.21 11.70 3.66
N GLU A 243 -19.96 11.26 3.82
CA GLU A 243 -19.60 9.85 4.01
C GLU A 243 -20.28 9.27 5.26
N LEU A 244 -20.29 10.01 6.38
CA LEU A 244 -20.95 9.61 7.62
C LEU A 244 -22.47 9.44 7.45
N ALA A 245 -23.12 10.37 6.74
CA ALA A 245 -24.56 10.31 6.50
C ALA A 245 -24.95 9.07 5.69
N MET A 246 -24.17 8.73 4.65
CA MET A 246 -24.38 7.51 3.85
C MET A 246 -24.18 6.23 4.66
N LEU A 247 -23.17 6.20 5.54
CA LEU A 247 -22.90 5.05 6.41
C LEU A 247 -23.96 4.84 7.50
N ASN A 248 -24.67 5.91 7.89
CA ASN A 248 -25.76 5.85 8.84
C ASN A 248 -27.11 5.53 8.16
N SER A 249 -27.30 5.91 6.90
CA SER A 249 -28.52 5.61 6.14
C SER A 249 -28.61 4.14 5.71
N SER A 250 -27.49 3.50 5.37
CA SER A 250 -27.47 2.07 5.01
C SER A 250 -27.82 1.13 6.17
N PHE A 251 -27.86 1.65 7.40
CA PHE A 251 -28.24 0.88 8.59
C PHE A 251 -29.74 0.99 8.91
N ARG A 252 -30.53 1.72 8.11
CA ARG A 252 -31.97 1.93 8.32
C ARG A 252 -32.88 1.17 7.35
N GLU A 253 -32.33 0.48 6.34
CA GLU A 253 -33.15 -0.30 5.40
C GLU A 253 -33.58 -1.69 5.96
N ASP A 254 -32.95 -2.15 7.06
CA ASP A 254 -33.35 -3.36 7.81
C ASP A 254 -34.23 -3.04 9.04
N SER A 255 -35.24 -2.18 8.88
CA SER A 255 -36.35 -2.08 9.82
C SER A 255 -37.66 -2.17 9.04
N PRO A 256 -38.51 -3.20 9.27
CA PRO A 256 -39.79 -3.30 8.60
C PRO A 256 -40.73 -2.23 9.19
N GLY A 257 -40.82 -1.09 8.52
CA GLY A 257 -41.75 -0.01 8.82
C GLY A 257 -42.14 0.68 7.52
N PRO A 258 -43.44 0.93 7.28
CA PRO A 258 -43.99 0.88 5.94
C PRO A 258 -43.54 2.04 5.06
N SER A 259 -43.24 1.67 3.82
CA SER A 259 -43.11 2.50 2.63
C SER A 259 -44.15 3.63 2.59
N GLY A 260 -43.71 4.85 2.87
CA GLY A 260 -44.46 6.07 2.58
C GLY A 260 -44.08 6.63 1.21
N SER A 261 -44.52 5.98 0.13
CA SER A 261 -44.57 6.60 -1.19
C SER A 261 -45.63 7.72 -1.18
N PRO A 262 -45.35 8.95 -1.66
CA PRO A 262 -46.39 9.95 -1.83
C PRO A 262 -47.19 9.61 -3.10
N SER A 263 -48.23 8.80 -2.96
CA SER A 263 -49.22 8.63 -4.03
C SER A 263 -50.13 9.85 -4.07
N LEU A 264 -49.85 10.73 -5.04
CA LEU A 264 -50.82 11.68 -5.58
C LEU A 264 -52.01 10.91 -6.16
N PHE A 265 -53.22 11.49 -6.05
CA PHE A 265 -54.53 10.98 -6.45
C PHE A 265 -55.35 10.23 -5.38
N ASN A 266 -56.23 10.98 -4.70
CA ASN A 266 -57.64 10.59 -4.61
C ASN A 266 -58.54 11.80 -4.32
N THR A 267 -59.10 12.41 -5.36
CA THR A 267 -60.21 13.36 -5.23
C THR A 267 -61.46 12.67 -5.76
N SER A 268 -62.32 12.15 -4.89
CA SER A 268 -63.76 11.99 -5.14
C SER A 268 -64.48 11.41 -3.92
N GLY A 269 -65.58 12.06 -3.53
CA GLY A 269 -66.73 11.35 -2.94
C GLY A 269 -67.19 11.78 -1.55
N MET A 270 -67.88 12.93 -1.50
CA MET A 270 -69.20 13.16 -0.88
C MET A 270 -69.58 12.31 0.35
N LYS A 271 -69.99 12.91 1.49
CA LYS A 271 -71.33 12.75 2.15
C LYS A 271 -71.64 13.90 3.13
N ARG A 272 -72.68 14.67 2.78
CA ARG A 272 -73.86 15.07 3.58
C ARG A 272 -73.67 15.35 5.09
N ALA A 273 -73.93 16.59 5.49
CA ALA A 273 -74.45 16.94 6.82
C ALA A 273 -75.83 17.60 6.67
N LYS A 274 -76.74 17.33 7.62
CA LYS A 274 -78.12 17.82 7.69
C LYS A 274 -78.31 18.47 9.07
N THR A 275 -79.24 19.43 9.14
CA THR A 275 -79.81 20.12 10.33
C THR A 275 -78.95 21.27 10.89
N ASN A 276 -79.47 22.45 11.21
CA ASN A 276 -80.85 22.98 11.32
C ASN A 276 -81.08 24.19 10.40
#